data_AF-A0A178DGU6-F1
#
_entry.id   AF-A0A178DGU6-F1
#
_cell.length_a   1.000
_cell.length_b   1.000
_cell.length_c   1.000
_cell.angle_alpha   90.00
_cell.angle_beta   90.00
_cell.angle_gamma   90.00
#
_symmetry.space_group_name_H-M   'P 1'
#
loop_
_entity.id
_entity.type
_entity.pdbx_description
1 polymer ?
#
loop_
_entity_poly.entity_id
_entity_poly.type
_entity_poly.pdbx_seq_one_letter_code
_entity_poly.pdbx_strand_id
1 'polypeptide(L)'
;MDSRGASRLLDEAPPGPDRRLFPDNDASITLKRPASQAQKPLDKRSLEYILRSGLAGGLAGCAAKTVVGPLDRVKILFQASNPQFAKYTGSWFGVVTAMRDIHKYEGVRGLFRGHSATLLRVFPYAGIKFLAYEQIRAVIIPDKIHETPFRRFISGSLAGITSVFFTYPLEVIRVRLAFETKRDSRSSLSRICRQIYHEQPPHPEHLTNQTPVAAATNVAQKAVPKSGLVNFYRGFSPTLLGMLPYAGMSFLTHDTIGDIFRHPILAPYTVLRSTSTAAAPPPEENRSNVKVYRRAQLNAPAELISGAIAGLVSQTSSYPLEVIRRRMQVGGAIGDGHRLTIAETARRIWLERGWRGFFVGLTIGYVKVIPMVATSFYVYERSKWLLGIG
;
A
#
# COMPACT_ATOMS: atom_id res chain seq x y z
N MET A 1 0.87 84.58 -33.61
CA MET A 1 -0.40 84.03 -33.11
C MET A 1 -0.55 82.67 -33.78
N ASP A 2 -0.38 81.51 -33.16
CA ASP A 2 -0.32 81.19 -31.75
C ASP A 2 0.59 79.98 -31.51
N SER A 3 1.33 80.04 -30.42
CA SER A 3 2.19 78.98 -29.89
C SER A 3 1.36 78.02 -29.03
N ARG A 4 1.59 76.71 -29.16
CA ARG A 4 1.77 75.74 -28.06
C ARG A 4 1.91 74.33 -28.61
N GLY A 5 3.16 73.94 -28.87
CA GLY A 5 3.58 72.56 -28.71
C GLY A 5 3.84 72.29 -27.23
N ALA A 6 3.27 71.20 -26.71
CA ALA A 6 3.82 70.34 -25.66
C ALA A 6 2.74 69.36 -25.20
N SER A 7 3.13 68.08 -25.07
CA SER A 7 2.37 66.98 -24.44
C SER A 7 1.48 66.13 -25.36
N ARG A 8 2.11 65.41 -26.30
CA ARG A 8 1.65 64.08 -26.76
C ARG A 8 2.85 63.23 -27.19
N LEU A 9 3.70 62.88 -26.23
CA LEU A 9 4.77 61.90 -26.42
C LEU A 9 5.05 61.19 -25.09
N LEU A 10 4.07 60.47 -24.52
CA LEU A 10 4.28 59.43 -23.49
C LEU A 10 2.99 58.61 -23.36
N ASP A 11 2.65 57.80 -24.37
CA ASP A 11 1.67 56.70 -24.22
C ASP A 11 1.79 55.69 -25.38
N GLU A 12 2.97 55.09 -25.56
CA GLU A 12 3.07 53.81 -26.28
C GLU A 12 3.93 52.84 -25.48
N ALA A 13 3.32 51.72 -25.08
CA ALA A 13 4.01 50.59 -24.47
C ALA A 13 4.79 49.79 -25.53
N PRO A 14 5.95 49.18 -25.18
CA PRO A 14 6.79 48.49 -26.15
C PRO A 14 6.11 47.21 -26.70
N PRO A 15 6.34 46.87 -27.98
CA PRO A 15 5.81 45.64 -28.57
C PRO A 15 6.42 44.40 -27.91
N GLY A 16 5.56 43.48 -27.48
CA GLY A 16 5.96 42.18 -26.94
C GLY A 16 6.60 41.29 -28.02
N PRO A 17 7.37 40.25 -27.64
CA PRO A 17 8.15 39.47 -28.58
C PRO A 17 7.24 38.63 -29.49
N ASP A 18 7.46 38.78 -30.80
CA ASP A 18 6.83 38.02 -31.89
C ASP A 18 6.96 36.50 -31.66
N ARG A 19 5.84 35.87 -31.29
CA ARG A 19 5.66 34.41 -31.38
C ARG A 19 4.90 34.08 -32.65
N ARG A 20 5.58 34.12 -33.80
CA ARG A 20 5.16 33.42 -35.01
C ARG A 20 6.36 32.76 -35.67
N LEU A 21 6.72 31.58 -35.15
CA LEU A 21 7.78 30.73 -35.72
C LEU A 21 7.25 29.50 -36.45
N PHE A 22 5.93 29.41 -36.69
CA PHE A 22 5.33 28.34 -37.49
C PHE A 22 4.33 28.95 -38.49
N PRO A 23 4.47 28.68 -39.79
CA PRO A 23 3.53 29.16 -40.80
C PRO A 23 2.19 28.41 -40.71
N ASP A 24 1.09 29.15 -40.89
CA ASP A 24 -0.27 28.62 -40.99
C ASP A 24 -0.42 27.79 -42.27
N ASN A 25 -0.17 26.49 -42.17
CA ASN A 25 -0.51 25.50 -43.19
C ASN A 25 -1.68 24.65 -42.68
N ASP A 26 -2.88 25.23 -42.68
CA ASP A 26 -4.15 24.48 -42.56
C ASP A 26 -4.50 23.79 -43.89
N ALA A 27 -3.58 22.97 -44.39
CA ALA A 27 -3.95 21.88 -45.29
C ALA A 27 -4.26 20.67 -44.40
N SER A 28 -5.54 20.34 -44.27
CA SER A 28 -6.00 19.14 -43.58
C SER A 28 -5.43 17.90 -44.30
N ILE A 29 -4.23 17.47 -43.89
CA ILE A 29 -3.69 16.16 -44.21
C ILE A 29 -4.61 15.17 -43.53
N THR A 30 -5.63 14.73 -44.29
CA THR A 30 -6.51 13.65 -43.90
C THR A 30 -5.68 12.38 -43.96
N LEU A 31 -4.92 12.11 -42.91
CA LEU A 31 -4.35 10.80 -42.67
C LEU A 31 -5.52 9.84 -42.64
N LYS A 32 -5.68 9.07 -43.71
CA LYS A 32 -6.64 7.98 -43.82
C LYS A 32 -6.25 6.97 -42.76
N ARG A 33 -6.77 7.16 -41.55
CA ARG A 33 -6.59 6.28 -40.40
C ARG A 33 -7.02 4.89 -40.90
N PRO A 34 -6.14 3.88 -40.89
CA PRO A 34 -6.54 2.54 -41.31
C PRO A 34 -7.77 2.19 -40.49
N ALA A 35 -8.83 1.72 -41.19
CA ALA A 35 -10.15 1.48 -40.61
C ALA A 35 -9.99 0.86 -39.23
N SER A 36 -10.21 1.66 -38.19
CA SER A 36 -10.21 1.14 -36.83
C SER A 36 -11.31 0.10 -36.84
N GLN A 37 -10.94 -1.17 -36.71
CA GLN A 37 -11.89 -2.22 -36.37
C GLN A 37 -12.84 -1.61 -35.35
N ALA A 38 -14.12 -1.54 -35.70
CA ALA A 38 -15.14 -0.96 -34.84
C ALA A 38 -15.00 -1.63 -33.47
N GLN A 39 -14.42 -0.91 -32.50
CA GLN A 39 -14.31 -1.42 -31.14
C GLN A 39 -15.76 -1.57 -30.69
N LYS A 40 -16.23 -2.83 -30.58
CA LYS A 40 -17.53 -3.11 -29.97
C LYS A 40 -17.55 -2.36 -28.64
N PRO A 41 -18.61 -1.58 -28.34
CA PRO A 41 -18.68 -0.87 -27.07
C PRO A 41 -18.59 -1.91 -25.95
N LEU A 42 -17.47 -1.91 -25.23
CA LEU A 42 -17.24 -2.85 -24.15
C LEU A 42 -18.22 -2.53 -23.03
N ASP A 43 -19.15 -3.44 -22.76
CA ASP A 43 -20.04 -3.32 -21.62
C ASP A 43 -19.23 -3.52 -20.33
N LYS A 44 -18.94 -2.40 -19.65
CA LYS A 44 -18.16 -2.36 -18.40
C LYS A 44 -18.87 -3.03 -17.22
N ARG A 45 -20.15 -3.37 -17.35
CA ARG A 45 -20.92 -4.13 -16.35
C ARG A 45 -20.99 -5.62 -16.63
N SER A 46 -20.51 -6.06 -17.80
CA SER A 46 -20.47 -7.48 -18.12
C SER A 46 -19.53 -8.24 -17.17
N LEU A 47 -19.96 -9.42 -16.72
CA LEU A 47 -19.14 -10.33 -15.91
C LEU A 47 -17.82 -10.66 -16.61
N GLU A 48 -17.84 -10.74 -17.94
CA GLU A 48 -16.67 -10.96 -18.78
C GLU A 48 -15.66 -9.81 -18.66
N TYR A 49 -16.10 -8.55 -18.75
CA TYR A 49 -15.23 -7.39 -18.57
C TYR A 49 -14.65 -7.33 -17.16
N ILE A 50 -15.46 -7.60 -16.13
CA ILE A 50 -15.02 -7.61 -14.74
C ILE A 50 -13.99 -8.71 -14.51
N LEU A 51 -14.22 -9.92 -15.01
CA LEU A 51 -13.30 -11.04 -14.88
C LEU A 51 -11.98 -10.78 -15.62
N ARG A 52 -12.04 -10.28 -16.85
CA ARG A 52 -10.84 -9.92 -17.64
C ARG A 52 -10.05 -8.79 -16.99
N SER A 53 -10.71 -7.76 -16.50
CA SER A 53 -10.08 -6.66 -15.78
C SER A 53 -9.45 -7.13 -14.47
N GLY A 54 -10.14 -8.04 -13.75
CA GLY A 54 -9.63 -8.69 -12.54
C GLY A 54 -8.39 -9.54 -12.81
N LEU A 55 -8.38 -10.32 -13.90
CA LEU A 55 -7.22 -11.09 -14.34
C LEU A 55 -6.05 -10.19 -14.74
N ALA A 56 -6.29 -9.13 -15.51
CA ALA A 56 -5.27 -8.13 -15.85
C ALA A 56 -4.65 -7.51 -14.60
N GLY A 57 -5.49 -7.11 -13.63
CA GLY A 57 -5.04 -6.56 -12.34
C GLY A 57 -4.24 -7.58 -11.51
N GLY A 58 -4.67 -8.85 -11.50
CA GLY A 58 -3.96 -9.94 -10.82
C GLY A 58 -2.58 -10.20 -11.42
N LEU A 59 -2.49 -10.29 -12.74
CA LEU A 59 -1.22 -10.46 -13.47
C LEU A 59 -0.27 -9.27 -13.23
N ALA A 60 -0.79 -8.04 -13.33
CA ALA A 60 -0.04 -6.83 -13.02
C ALA A 60 0.51 -6.82 -11.59
N GLY A 61 -0.33 -7.19 -10.61
CA GLY A 61 0.08 -7.32 -9.21
C GLY A 61 1.16 -8.36 -9.01
N CYS A 62 1.04 -9.54 -9.65
CA CYS A 62 2.04 -10.60 -9.60
C CYS A 62 3.38 -10.19 -10.23
N ALA A 63 3.36 -9.52 -11.38
CA ALA A 63 4.56 -9.01 -12.03
C ALA A 63 5.25 -7.94 -11.17
N ALA A 64 4.49 -6.98 -10.64
CA ALA A 64 5.00 -5.96 -9.73
C ALA A 64 5.64 -6.55 -8.47
N LYS A 65 5.00 -7.57 -7.86
CA LYS A 65 5.57 -8.28 -6.70
C LYS A 65 6.83 -9.06 -7.05
N THR A 66 6.94 -9.56 -8.28
CA THR A 66 8.12 -10.29 -8.73
C THR A 66 9.31 -9.34 -8.90
N VAL A 67 9.12 -8.16 -9.49
CA VAL A 67 10.19 -7.16 -9.62
C VAL A 67 10.76 -6.75 -8.26
N VAL A 68 9.92 -6.58 -7.24
CA VAL A 68 10.36 -6.18 -5.89
C VAL A 68 10.61 -7.36 -4.94
N GLY A 69 10.50 -8.60 -5.41
CA GLY A 69 10.65 -9.82 -4.60
C GLY A 69 11.95 -9.86 -3.78
N PRO A 70 13.12 -9.57 -4.38
CA PRO A 70 14.40 -9.55 -3.65
C PRO A 70 14.43 -8.52 -2.51
N LEU A 71 13.90 -7.31 -2.76
CA LEU A 71 13.80 -6.25 -1.73
C LEU A 71 12.82 -6.63 -0.63
N ASP A 72 11.71 -7.27 -0.98
CA ASP A 72 10.73 -7.79 -0.04
C ASP A 72 11.34 -8.84 0.89
N ARG A 73 12.18 -9.75 0.38
CA ARG A 73 12.88 -10.74 1.22
C ARG A 73 13.86 -10.08 2.18
N VAL A 74 14.72 -9.18 1.69
CA VAL A 74 15.70 -8.48 2.55
C VAL A 74 15.00 -7.63 3.60
N LYS A 75 13.91 -6.95 3.25
CA LYS A 75 13.07 -6.21 4.21
C LYS A 75 12.56 -7.14 5.32
N ILE A 76 12.05 -8.33 4.99
CA ILE A 76 11.58 -9.29 5.99
C ILE A 76 12.73 -9.72 6.90
N LEU A 77 13.90 -10.09 6.35
CA LEU A 77 15.07 -10.51 7.13
C LEU A 77 15.53 -9.44 8.12
N PHE A 78 15.51 -8.16 7.69
CA PHE A 78 15.92 -7.03 8.53
C PHE A 78 14.88 -6.73 9.62
N GLN A 79 13.58 -6.67 9.27
CA GLN A 79 12.50 -6.41 10.24
C GLN A 79 12.34 -7.52 11.28
N ALA A 80 12.50 -8.77 10.85
CA ALA A 80 12.45 -9.95 11.71
C ALA A 80 13.71 -10.14 12.55
N SER A 81 14.73 -9.29 12.37
CA SER A 81 16.04 -9.34 13.03
C SER A 81 16.75 -10.69 12.87
N ASN A 82 16.80 -11.22 11.65
CA ASN A 82 17.47 -12.49 11.38
C ASN A 82 18.94 -12.45 11.85
N PRO A 83 19.43 -13.40 12.67
CA PRO A 83 20.78 -13.36 13.24
C PRO A 83 21.90 -13.22 12.19
N GLN A 84 21.74 -13.88 11.03
CA GLN A 84 22.73 -13.85 9.95
C GLN A 84 22.78 -12.50 9.22
N PHE A 85 21.65 -11.79 9.16
CA PHE A 85 21.49 -10.56 8.38
C PHE A 85 21.35 -9.30 9.24
N ALA A 86 21.27 -9.42 10.56
CA ALA A 86 21.15 -8.31 11.49
C ALA A 86 22.34 -7.33 11.39
N LYS A 87 23.53 -7.79 10.99
CA LYS A 87 24.71 -6.94 10.79
C LYS A 87 24.61 -5.98 9.60
N TYR A 88 23.73 -6.25 8.63
CA TYR A 88 23.60 -5.44 7.41
C TYR A 88 22.52 -4.36 7.51
N THR A 89 21.79 -4.32 8.60
CA THR A 89 20.72 -3.35 8.81
C THR A 89 21.27 -1.92 8.97
N GLY A 90 20.51 -0.92 8.53
CA GLY A 90 20.76 0.49 8.86
C GLY A 90 21.47 1.32 7.77
N SER A 91 21.92 0.70 6.68
CA SER A 91 22.48 1.41 5.52
C SER A 91 21.99 0.80 4.19
N TRP A 92 21.91 1.63 3.15
CA TRP A 92 21.59 1.19 1.79
C TRP A 92 22.65 0.23 1.24
N PHE A 93 23.93 0.49 1.53
CA PHE A 93 25.02 -0.44 1.19
C PHE A 93 24.80 -1.82 1.83
N GLY A 94 24.28 -1.85 3.07
CA GLY A 94 23.93 -3.10 3.75
C GLY A 94 22.83 -3.89 3.04
N VAL A 95 21.84 -3.22 2.43
CA VAL A 95 20.80 -3.87 1.61
C VAL A 95 21.42 -4.56 0.40
N VAL A 96 22.29 -3.85 -0.34
CA VAL A 96 22.95 -4.38 -1.53
C VAL A 96 23.90 -5.54 -1.16
N THR A 97 24.68 -5.38 -0.08
CA THR A 97 25.56 -6.45 0.42
C THR A 97 24.77 -7.68 0.85
N ALA A 98 23.65 -7.50 1.56
CA ALA A 98 22.77 -8.61 1.93
C ALA A 98 22.21 -9.33 0.70
N MET A 99 21.78 -8.59 -0.33
CA MET A 99 21.32 -9.19 -1.59
C MET A 99 22.45 -9.97 -2.30
N ARG A 100 23.66 -9.39 -2.35
CA ARG A 100 24.83 -10.03 -2.96
C ARG A 100 25.22 -11.31 -2.21
N ASP A 101 25.19 -11.27 -0.88
CA ASP A 101 25.47 -12.43 -0.05
C ASP A 101 24.43 -13.53 -0.25
N ILE A 102 23.14 -13.19 -0.22
CA ILE A 102 22.07 -14.15 -0.51
C ILE A 102 22.29 -14.79 -1.89
N HIS A 103 22.60 -13.97 -2.90
CA HIS A 103 22.84 -14.46 -4.25
C HIS A 103 24.09 -15.38 -4.32
N LYS A 104 25.16 -15.03 -3.60
CA LYS A 104 26.40 -15.84 -3.54
C LYS A 104 26.21 -17.17 -2.83
N TYR A 105 25.45 -17.21 -1.73
CA TYR A 105 25.32 -18.40 -0.89
C TYR A 105 24.10 -19.28 -1.20
N GLU A 106 22.98 -18.69 -1.65
CA GLU A 106 21.71 -19.38 -1.94
C GLU A 106 21.31 -19.32 -3.43
N GLY A 107 22.04 -18.56 -4.26
CA GLY A 107 21.72 -18.35 -5.67
C GLY A 107 20.56 -17.37 -5.91
N VAL A 108 20.19 -17.16 -7.18
CA VAL A 108 19.08 -16.28 -7.59
C VAL A 108 17.76 -16.71 -6.94
N ARG A 109 17.49 -18.02 -6.89
CA ARG A 109 16.26 -18.57 -6.30
C ARG A 109 16.15 -18.26 -4.80
N GLY A 110 17.28 -18.13 -4.11
CA GLY A 110 17.33 -17.67 -2.73
C GLY A 110 16.59 -16.34 -2.58
N LEU A 111 16.90 -15.33 -3.39
CA LEU A 111 16.29 -13.99 -3.29
C LEU A 111 14.74 -14.00 -3.33
N PHE A 112 14.14 -15.04 -3.90
CA PHE A 112 12.69 -15.20 -4.03
C PHE A 112 12.08 -16.21 -3.04
N ARG A 113 12.78 -16.58 -1.97
CA ARG A 113 12.23 -17.49 -0.94
C ARG A 113 11.00 -16.85 -0.26
N GLY A 114 9.89 -17.58 -0.26
CA GLY A 114 8.58 -17.09 0.19
C GLY A 114 7.78 -16.31 -0.88
N HIS A 115 8.34 -16.08 -2.06
CA HIS A 115 7.64 -15.36 -3.14
C HIS A 115 6.42 -16.12 -3.66
N SER A 116 6.48 -17.45 -3.74
CA SER A 116 5.33 -18.28 -4.15
C SER A 116 4.11 -18.08 -3.24
N ALA A 117 4.30 -17.99 -1.92
CA ALA A 117 3.23 -17.67 -0.97
C ALA A 117 2.70 -16.24 -1.14
N THR A 118 3.55 -15.31 -1.58
CA THR A 118 3.14 -13.94 -1.93
C THR A 118 2.19 -13.94 -3.13
N LEU A 119 2.56 -14.66 -4.20
CA LEU A 119 1.74 -14.76 -5.41
C LEU A 119 0.43 -15.51 -5.16
N LEU A 120 0.49 -16.63 -4.44
CA LEU A 120 -0.69 -17.43 -4.07
C LEU A 120 -1.72 -16.61 -3.29
N ARG A 121 -1.28 -15.62 -2.51
CA ARG A 121 -2.17 -14.75 -1.73
C ARG A 121 -2.91 -13.71 -2.58
N VAL A 122 -2.40 -13.31 -3.74
CA VAL A 122 -2.95 -12.17 -4.51
C VAL A 122 -4.43 -12.40 -4.86
N PHE A 123 -4.75 -13.55 -5.45
CA PHE A 123 -6.10 -13.85 -5.90
C PHE A 123 -7.10 -14.10 -4.76
N PRO A 124 -6.81 -14.94 -3.74
CA PRO A 124 -7.69 -15.11 -2.58
C PRO A 124 -7.96 -13.79 -1.85
N TYR A 125 -6.93 -12.95 -1.70
CA TYR A 125 -7.09 -11.65 -1.05
C TYR A 125 -8.05 -10.74 -1.83
N ALA A 126 -7.87 -10.64 -3.15
CA ALA A 126 -8.74 -9.82 -4.01
C ALA A 126 -10.18 -10.35 -4.04
N GLY A 127 -10.37 -11.65 -4.24
CA GLY A 127 -11.69 -12.29 -4.30
C GLY A 127 -12.47 -12.15 -3.00
N ILE A 128 -11.85 -12.44 -1.85
CA ILE A 128 -12.50 -12.31 -0.54
C ILE A 128 -12.79 -10.84 -0.24
N LYS A 129 -11.87 -9.93 -0.56
CA LYS A 129 -12.10 -8.49 -0.35
C LYS A 129 -13.27 -7.98 -1.17
N PHE A 130 -13.37 -8.38 -2.44
CA PHE A 130 -14.47 -7.99 -3.32
C PHE A 130 -15.80 -8.52 -2.78
N LEU A 131 -15.90 -9.82 -2.52
CA LEU A 131 -17.11 -10.45 -1.98
C LEU A 131 -17.51 -9.82 -0.64
N ALA A 132 -16.56 -9.68 0.29
CA ALA A 132 -16.84 -9.06 1.59
C ALA A 132 -17.30 -7.61 1.43
N TYR A 133 -16.70 -6.83 0.52
CA TYR A 133 -17.13 -5.46 0.26
C TYR A 133 -18.56 -5.40 -0.26
N GLU A 134 -18.96 -6.27 -1.19
CA GLU A 134 -20.34 -6.31 -1.69
C GLU A 134 -21.34 -6.64 -0.58
N GLN A 135 -21.07 -7.68 0.22
CA GLN A 135 -21.96 -8.08 1.31
C GLN A 135 -22.06 -7.01 2.40
N ILE A 136 -20.92 -6.45 2.83
CA ILE A 136 -20.89 -5.40 3.86
C ILE A 136 -21.55 -4.12 3.34
N ARG A 137 -21.29 -3.73 2.09
CA ARG A 137 -21.90 -2.55 1.48
C ARG A 137 -23.41 -2.71 1.34
N ALA A 138 -23.91 -3.89 0.97
CA ALA A 138 -25.35 -4.15 0.87
C ALA A 138 -26.07 -3.92 2.21
N VAL A 139 -25.41 -4.22 3.33
CA VAL A 139 -25.96 -4.01 4.68
C VAL A 139 -25.81 -2.55 5.15
N ILE A 140 -24.64 -1.93 4.93
CA ILE A 140 -24.32 -0.59 5.47
C ILE A 140 -24.88 0.55 4.57
N ILE A 141 -24.98 0.31 3.26
CA ILE A 141 -25.40 1.27 2.23
C ILE A 141 -26.51 0.64 1.37
N PRO A 142 -27.73 0.50 1.91
CA PRO A 142 -28.86 -0.07 1.17
C PRO A 142 -29.30 0.84 0.00
N ASP A 143 -29.30 2.17 0.20
CA ASP A 143 -29.72 3.14 -0.82
C ASP A 143 -28.63 4.15 -1.19
N LYS A 144 -28.73 4.71 -2.39
CA LYS A 144 -27.83 5.80 -2.86
C LYS A 144 -27.89 7.05 -1.97
N ILE A 145 -29.02 7.33 -1.31
CA ILE A 145 -29.18 8.47 -0.40
C ILE A 145 -28.31 8.28 0.86
N HIS A 146 -28.09 7.02 1.24
CA HIS A 146 -27.28 6.63 2.40
C HIS A 146 -25.79 6.50 2.08
N GLU A 147 -25.35 6.82 0.86
CA GLU A 147 -23.98 6.64 0.43
C GLU A 147 -23.07 7.79 0.91
N THR A 148 -22.68 7.75 2.19
CA THR A 148 -21.74 8.72 2.75
C THR A 148 -20.29 8.27 2.61
N PRO A 149 -19.31 9.20 2.50
CA PRO A 149 -17.89 8.85 2.49
C PRO A 149 -17.46 7.99 3.70
N PHE A 150 -18.04 8.28 4.87
CA PHE A 150 -17.79 7.52 6.09
C PHE A 150 -18.28 6.07 5.99
N ARG A 151 -19.50 5.83 5.48
CA ARG A 151 -20.03 4.47 5.30
C ARG A 151 -19.26 3.67 4.25
N ARG A 152 -18.81 4.31 3.16
CA ARG A 152 -17.91 3.71 2.17
C ARG A 152 -16.57 3.32 2.82
N PHE A 153 -16.02 4.19 3.66
CA PHE A 153 -14.79 3.94 4.39
C PHE A 153 -14.91 2.74 5.35
N ILE A 154 -15.98 2.68 6.15
CA ILE A 154 -16.23 1.55 7.06
C ILE A 154 -16.41 0.25 6.26
N SER A 155 -17.17 0.28 5.17
CA SER A 155 -17.38 -0.90 4.32
C SER A 155 -16.05 -1.40 3.73
N GLY A 156 -15.21 -0.49 3.23
CA GLY A 156 -13.88 -0.81 2.70
C GLY A 156 -12.93 -1.34 3.77
N SER A 157 -12.97 -0.77 4.97
CA SER A 157 -12.12 -1.17 6.10
C SER A 157 -12.49 -2.55 6.63
N LEU A 158 -13.78 -2.83 6.84
CA LEU A 158 -14.27 -4.14 7.27
C LEU A 158 -13.99 -5.22 6.22
N ALA A 159 -14.21 -4.96 4.93
CA ALA A 159 -13.83 -5.87 3.86
C ALA A 159 -12.31 -6.14 3.82
N GLY A 160 -11.51 -5.11 4.09
CA GLY A 160 -10.06 -5.23 4.26
C GLY A 160 -9.67 -6.15 5.42
N ILE A 161 -10.30 -5.97 6.59
CA ILE A 161 -10.05 -6.82 7.77
C ILE A 161 -10.46 -8.27 7.49
N THR A 162 -11.64 -8.51 6.91
CA THR A 162 -12.13 -9.85 6.57
C THR A 162 -11.20 -10.55 5.60
N SER A 163 -10.77 -9.88 4.53
CA SER A 163 -9.82 -10.45 3.57
C SER A 163 -8.45 -10.74 4.19
N VAL A 164 -7.95 -9.87 5.09
CA VAL A 164 -6.71 -10.14 5.82
C VAL A 164 -6.85 -11.32 6.75
N PHE A 165 -7.97 -11.48 7.46
CA PHE A 165 -8.21 -12.61 8.35
C PHE A 165 -8.07 -13.95 7.61
N PHE A 166 -8.82 -14.15 6.52
CA PHE A 166 -8.78 -15.41 5.77
C PHE A 166 -7.45 -15.66 5.06
N THR A 167 -6.74 -14.61 4.65
CA THR A 167 -5.45 -14.74 3.95
C THR A 167 -4.23 -14.64 4.87
N TYR A 168 -4.45 -14.52 6.18
CA TYR A 168 -3.38 -14.36 7.16
C TYR A 168 -2.43 -15.57 7.21
N PRO A 169 -2.91 -16.84 7.14
CA PRO A 169 -2.02 -18.00 7.13
C PRO A 169 -0.96 -17.95 6.02
N LEU A 170 -1.33 -17.52 4.81
CA LEU A 170 -0.41 -17.34 3.69
C LEU A 170 0.65 -16.28 3.98
N GLU A 171 0.34 -15.28 4.82
CA GLU A 171 1.33 -14.30 5.25
C GLU A 171 2.38 -14.87 6.17
N VAL A 172 1.95 -15.62 7.18
CA VAL A 172 2.88 -16.21 8.14
C VAL A 172 3.78 -17.21 7.43
N ILE A 173 3.23 -18.02 6.52
CA ILE A 173 3.99 -18.94 5.67
C ILE A 173 5.03 -18.17 4.84
N ARG A 174 4.63 -17.09 4.16
CA ARG A 174 5.54 -16.23 3.40
C ARG A 174 6.71 -15.75 4.26
N VAL A 175 6.41 -15.21 5.45
CA VAL A 175 7.41 -14.59 6.33
C VAL A 175 8.37 -15.63 6.88
N ARG A 176 7.86 -16.80 7.29
CA ARG A 176 8.67 -17.94 7.75
C ARG A 176 9.59 -18.47 6.65
N LEU A 177 9.09 -18.61 5.43
CA LEU A 177 9.91 -19.02 4.28
C LEU A 177 11.00 -18.00 3.95
N ALA A 178 10.66 -16.71 3.95
CA ALA A 178 11.63 -15.65 3.67
C ALA A 178 12.73 -15.57 4.75
N PHE A 179 12.37 -15.86 6.00
CA PHE A 179 13.28 -15.88 7.15
C PHE A 179 14.23 -17.09 7.15
N GLU A 180 13.83 -18.22 6.59
CA GLU A 180 14.65 -19.43 6.57
C GLU A 180 15.84 -19.28 5.60
N THR A 181 17.06 -19.49 6.10
CA THR A 181 18.32 -19.35 5.33
C THR A 181 19.10 -20.66 5.25
N LYS A 182 18.56 -21.78 5.76
CA LYS A 182 19.27 -23.08 5.80
C LYS A 182 19.56 -23.63 4.39
N ARG A 183 20.76 -24.23 4.26
CA ARG A 183 21.43 -24.70 3.04
C ARG A 183 20.94 -26.09 2.53
N ASP A 184 20.41 -26.95 3.42
CA ASP A 184 20.26 -28.40 3.14
C ASP A 184 18.84 -28.95 3.01
N SER A 185 17.84 -28.14 2.67
CA SER A 185 16.56 -28.75 2.25
C SER A 185 15.83 -27.82 1.32
N ARG A 186 15.31 -28.38 0.21
CA ARG A 186 14.21 -27.75 -0.54
C ARG A 186 13.12 -27.44 0.49
N SER A 187 13.02 -26.20 0.95
CA SER A 187 12.01 -25.81 1.94
C SER A 187 10.66 -25.88 1.26
N SER A 188 10.05 -27.06 1.33
CA SER A 188 8.71 -27.29 0.81
C SER A 188 7.75 -26.47 1.67
N LEU A 189 6.83 -25.77 1.01
CA LEU A 189 5.71 -25.07 1.65
C LEU A 189 5.03 -25.96 2.71
N SER A 190 4.87 -27.25 2.39
CA SER A 190 4.30 -28.27 3.29
C SER A 190 5.11 -28.45 4.58
N ARG A 191 6.44 -28.43 4.51
CA ARG A 191 7.31 -28.55 5.70
C ARG A 191 7.12 -27.35 6.63
N ILE A 192 7.07 -26.13 6.07
CA ILE A 192 6.84 -24.92 6.87
C ILE A 192 5.43 -24.92 7.46
N CYS A 193 4.40 -25.31 6.70
CA CYS A 193 3.04 -25.45 7.23
C CYS A 193 3.00 -26.45 8.40
N ARG A 194 3.63 -27.63 8.23
CA ARG A 194 3.73 -28.64 9.29
C ARG A 194 4.49 -28.11 10.50
N GLN A 195 5.60 -27.40 10.30
CA GLN A 195 6.38 -26.80 11.38
C GLN A 195 5.58 -25.75 12.16
N ILE A 196 4.82 -24.88 11.47
CA ILE A 196 3.96 -23.88 12.12
C ILE A 196 2.82 -24.57 12.88
N TYR A 197 2.21 -25.60 12.30
CA TYR A 197 1.09 -26.32 12.92
C TYR A 197 1.50 -27.07 14.20
N HIS A 198 2.64 -27.77 14.17
CA HIS A 198 3.15 -28.52 15.32
C HIS A 198 4.01 -27.70 16.28
N GLU A 199 4.07 -26.38 16.10
CA GLU A 199 4.82 -25.52 17.01
C GLU A 199 4.12 -25.47 18.38
N GLN A 200 4.72 -26.12 19.37
CA GLN A 200 4.21 -26.11 20.73
C GLN A 200 4.89 -24.99 21.53
N PRO A 201 4.15 -24.25 22.37
CA PRO A 201 4.78 -23.39 23.35
C PRO A 201 5.63 -24.25 24.29
N PRO A 202 6.76 -23.74 24.81
CA PRO A 202 7.59 -24.49 25.73
C PRO A 202 6.77 -24.87 26.96
N HIS A 203 6.93 -26.11 27.43
CA HIS A 203 6.42 -26.50 28.74
C HIS A 203 7.08 -25.58 29.77
N PRO A 204 6.32 -24.97 30.69
CA PRO A 204 6.92 -24.16 31.74
C PRO A 204 7.83 -25.07 32.56
N GLU A 205 9.15 -24.83 32.52
CA GLU A 205 10.00 -25.27 33.60
C GLU A 205 9.47 -24.62 34.89
N HIS A 206 9.34 -25.43 35.94
CA HIS A 206 8.88 -25.04 37.26
C HIS A 206 9.80 -23.95 37.86
N LEU A 207 9.55 -22.69 37.52
CA LEU A 207 10.13 -21.55 38.23
C LEU A 207 9.26 -21.29 39.47
N THR A 208 9.74 -21.85 40.58
CA THR A 208 9.21 -21.89 41.94
C THR A 208 9.08 -20.53 42.65
N ASN A 209 8.93 -19.40 41.94
CA ASN A 209 8.84 -18.10 42.59
C ASN A 209 7.50 -17.40 42.30
N GLN A 210 6.66 -17.39 43.34
CA GLN A 210 5.39 -16.67 43.43
C GLN A 210 5.62 -15.17 43.20
N THR A 211 5.38 -14.70 41.98
CA THR A 211 5.27 -13.27 41.68
C THR A 211 3.92 -13.01 41.03
N PRO A 212 3.30 -11.84 41.22
CA PRO A 212 2.01 -11.50 40.59
C PRO A 212 2.07 -11.52 39.04
N VAL A 213 3.27 -11.44 38.47
CA VAL A 213 3.53 -11.62 37.03
C VAL A 213 3.27 -13.07 36.59
N ALA A 214 3.54 -14.06 37.45
CA ALA A 214 3.27 -15.48 37.21
C ALA A 214 1.76 -15.79 37.18
N ALA A 215 0.94 -15.04 37.92
CA ALA A 215 -0.52 -15.19 37.88
C ALA A 215 -1.11 -14.68 36.57
N ALA A 216 -0.60 -13.56 36.03
CA ALA A 216 -1.02 -13.03 34.74
C ALA A 216 -0.60 -13.94 33.56
N THR A 217 0.57 -14.57 33.63
CA THR A 217 0.99 -15.58 32.64
C THR A 217 0.17 -16.86 32.72
N ASN A 218 -0.25 -17.30 33.91
CA ASN A 218 -1.13 -18.46 34.09
C ASN A 218 -2.54 -18.26 33.51
N VAL A 219 -3.11 -17.04 33.62
CA VAL A 219 -4.41 -16.70 33.01
C VAL A 219 -4.30 -16.61 31.48
N ALA A 220 -3.20 -16.05 30.96
CA ALA A 220 -2.92 -16.02 29.53
C ALA A 220 -2.67 -17.43 28.94
N GLN A 221 -2.09 -18.35 29.72
CA GLN A 221 -1.86 -19.75 29.34
C GLN A 221 -3.15 -20.56 29.24
N LYS A 222 -4.12 -20.35 30.13
CA LYS A 222 -5.43 -21.05 30.08
C LYS A 222 -6.27 -20.68 28.85
N ALA A 223 -5.98 -19.54 28.23
CA ALA A 223 -6.66 -19.05 27.03
C ALA A 223 -5.97 -19.46 25.71
N VAL A 224 -4.85 -20.21 25.74
CA VAL A 224 -4.19 -20.66 24.51
C VAL A 224 -4.98 -21.83 23.92
N PRO A 225 -5.61 -21.67 22.74
CA PRO A 225 -6.31 -22.78 22.12
C PRO A 225 -5.29 -23.86 21.78
N LYS A 226 -5.56 -25.11 22.16
CA LYS A 226 -4.71 -26.29 21.92
C LYS A 226 -4.54 -26.63 20.42
N SER A 227 -5.09 -25.81 19.52
CA SER A 227 -5.04 -26.02 18.07
C SER A 227 -3.82 -25.35 17.45
N GLY A 228 -3.08 -26.13 16.66
CA GLY A 228 -1.96 -25.64 15.85
C GLY A 228 -2.33 -24.53 14.86
N LEU A 229 -3.62 -24.37 14.54
CA LEU A 229 -4.10 -23.32 13.63
C LEU A 229 -3.82 -21.91 14.15
N VAL A 230 -3.83 -21.70 15.46
CA VAL A 230 -3.60 -20.36 16.04
C VAL A 230 -2.17 -19.87 15.79
N ASN A 231 -1.22 -20.78 15.54
CA ASN A 231 0.14 -20.40 15.17
C ASN A 231 0.22 -19.69 13.82
N PHE A 232 -0.73 -19.95 12.91
CA PHE A 232 -0.84 -19.23 11.65
C PHE A 232 -1.34 -17.79 11.82
N TYR A 233 -1.84 -17.40 12.99
CA TYR A 233 -2.35 -16.06 13.31
C TYR A 233 -1.39 -15.24 14.19
N ARG A 234 -0.15 -15.68 14.36
CA ARG A 234 0.86 -14.93 15.12
C ARG A 234 1.16 -13.59 14.46
N GLY A 235 1.05 -12.52 15.24
CA GLY A 235 1.19 -11.14 14.75
C GLY A 235 -0.10 -10.57 14.14
N PHE A 236 -1.24 -11.25 14.22
CA PHE A 236 -2.51 -10.70 13.71
C PHE A 236 -2.94 -9.46 14.49
N SER A 237 -2.80 -9.46 15.82
CA SER A 237 -3.13 -8.31 16.67
C SER A 237 -2.37 -7.02 16.31
N PRO A 238 -1.02 -7.00 16.20
CA PRO A 238 -0.33 -5.80 15.74
C PRO A 238 -0.64 -5.44 14.28
N THR A 239 -1.12 -6.40 13.47
CA THR A 239 -1.59 -6.09 12.11
C THR A 239 -2.85 -5.23 12.16
N LEU A 240 -3.85 -5.63 12.96
CA LEU A 240 -5.08 -4.86 13.12
C LEU A 240 -4.81 -3.50 13.75
N LEU A 241 -4.00 -3.46 14.81
CA LEU A 241 -3.61 -2.20 15.45
C LEU A 241 -2.86 -1.29 14.50
N GLY A 242 -2.05 -1.83 13.58
CA GLY A 242 -1.30 -1.05 12.59
C GLY A 242 -2.15 -0.47 11.46
N MET A 243 -3.31 -1.07 11.17
CA MET A 243 -4.24 -0.54 10.15
C MET A 243 -4.88 0.79 10.58
N LEU A 244 -5.11 0.99 11.87
CA LEU A 244 -5.73 2.21 12.41
C LEU A 244 -4.88 3.48 12.20
N PRO A 245 -3.61 3.54 12.67
CA PRO A 245 -2.76 4.71 12.43
C PRO A 245 -2.44 4.86 10.94
N TYR A 246 -2.32 3.77 10.19
CA TYR A 246 -2.14 3.84 8.73
C TYR A 246 -3.33 4.56 8.06
N ALA A 247 -4.56 4.13 8.34
CA ALA A 247 -5.75 4.76 7.76
C ALA A 247 -5.90 6.21 8.24
N GLY A 248 -5.82 6.44 9.55
CA GLY A 248 -5.98 7.78 10.14
C GLY A 248 -4.98 8.80 9.60
N MET A 249 -3.69 8.44 9.56
CA MET A 249 -2.65 9.31 9.01
C MET A 249 -2.78 9.49 7.50
N SER A 250 -3.32 8.50 6.77
CA SER A 250 -3.53 8.63 5.33
C SER A 250 -4.59 9.67 5.03
N PHE A 251 -5.72 9.66 5.73
CA PHE A 251 -6.76 10.67 5.55
C PHE A 251 -6.28 12.04 6.00
N LEU A 252 -5.71 12.13 7.21
CA LEU A 252 -5.22 13.39 7.75
C LEU A 252 -4.21 14.04 6.82
N THR A 253 -3.22 13.28 6.35
CA THR A 253 -2.17 13.81 5.48
C THR A 253 -2.72 14.14 4.09
N HIS A 254 -3.56 13.28 3.52
CA HIS A 254 -4.15 13.53 2.20
C HIS A 254 -5.02 14.80 2.19
N ASP A 255 -5.82 15.00 3.23
CA ASP A 255 -6.65 16.20 3.38
C ASP A 255 -5.78 17.44 3.62
N THR A 256 -4.79 17.35 4.53
CA THR A 256 -3.87 18.47 4.81
C THR A 256 -3.09 18.92 3.57
N ILE A 257 -2.49 17.97 2.83
CA ILE A 257 -1.77 18.28 1.58
C ILE A 257 -2.73 18.78 0.51
N GLY A 258 -3.94 18.22 0.44
CA GLY A 258 -4.97 18.69 -0.46
C GLY A 258 -5.38 20.14 -0.17
N ASP A 259 -5.50 20.53 1.10
CA ASP A 259 -5.82 21.89 1.51
C ASP A 259 -4.67 22.86 1.21
N ILE A 260 -3.42 22.42 1.39
CA ILE A 260 -2.23 23.17 0.94
C ILE A 260 -2.29 23.40 -0.57
N PHE A 261 -2.59 22.37 -1.36
CA PHE A 261 -2.70 22.53 -2.82
C PHE A 261 -3.87 23.43 -3.23
N ARG A 262 -4.91 23.55 -2.43
CA ARG A 262 -6.04 24.47 -2.68
C ARG A 262 -5.77 25.90 -2.20
N HIS A 263 -4.62 26.16 -1.58
CA HIS A 263 -4.24 27.51 -1.15
C HIS A 263 -4.22 28.48 -2.35
N PRO A 264 -4.63 29.76 -2.21
CA PRO A 264 -4.77 30.72 -3.31
C PRO A 264 -3.55 30.85 -4.23
N ILE A 265 -2.35 30.64 -3.69
CA ILE A 265 -1.07 30.70 -4.41
C ILE A 265 -0.88 29.49 -5.33
N LEU A 266 -1.32 28.30 -4.91
CA LEU A 266 -1.09 27.03 -5.61
C LEU A 266 -2.28 26.61 -6.47
N ALA A 267 -3.49 27.03 -6.11
CA ALA A 267 -4.74 26.70 -6.79
C ALA A 267 -4.72 26.88 -8.33
N PRO A 268 -4.05 27.90 -8.91
CA PRO A 268 -3.96 28.05 -10.37
C PRO A 268 -3.27 26.88 -11.08
N TYR A 269 -2.37 26.18 -10.39
CA TYR A 269 -1.56 25.08 -10.95
C TYR A 269 -2.03 23.70 -10.56
N THR A 270 -2.77 23.58 -9.45
CA THR A 270 -3.11 22.30 -8.79
C THR A 270 -4.59 21.94 -8.87
N VAL A 271 -5.48 22.90 -9.15
CA VAL A 271 -6.94 22.68 -9.18
C VAL A 271 -7.43 22.62 -10.61
N LEU A 272 -8.38 21.72 -10.86
CA LEU A 272 -9.07 21.64 -12.16
C LEU A 272 -9.90 22.90 -12.39
N ARG A 273 -9.53 23.67 -13.42
CA ARG A 273 -10.17 24.93 -13.82
C ARG A 273 -11.69 24.80 -13.99
N SER A 274 -12.18 23.66 -14.45
CA SER A 274 -13.62 23.36 -14.60
C SER A 274 -14.39 23.33 -13.28
N THR A 275 -13.74 22.97 -12.16
CA THR A 275 -14.36 22.96 -10.83
C THR A 275 -14.22 24.29 -10.08
N SER A 276 -13.20 25.09 -10.40
CA SER A 276 -13.03 26.44 -9.85
C SER A 276 -14.14 27.39 -10.28
N THR A 277 -14.64 27.26 -11.51
CA THR A 277 -15.75 28.09 -12.04
C THR A 277 -17.11 27.65 -11.50
N ALA A 278 -17.29 26.35 -11.20
CA ALA A 278 -18.52 25.80 -10.60
C ALA A 278 -18.70 26.19 -9.12
N ALA A 279 -17.70 26.83 -8.49
CA ALA A 279 -17.80 27.39 -7.15
C ALA A 279 -18.37 28.83 -7.13
N ALA A 280 -18.59 29.45 -8.28
CA ALA A 280 -19.35 30.70 -8.36
C ALA A 280 -20.86 30.38 -8.20
N PRO A 281 -21.57 31.03 -7.26
CA PRO A 281 -23.01 30.81 -7.12
C PRO A 281 -23.74 31.27 -8.40
N PRO A 282 -24.71 30.50 -8.93
CA PRO A 282 -25.62 31.02 -9.93
C PRO A 282 -26.43 32.19 -9.34
N PRO A 283 -26.84 33.19 -10.15
CA PRO A 283 -27.76 34.22 -9.69
C PRO A 283 -29.04 33.57 -9.16
N GLU A 284 -29.46 34.04 -7.99
CA GLU A 284 -30.49 33.42 -7.15
C GLU A 284 -31.81 33.22 -7.90
N GLU A 285 -32.33 31.99 -7.88
CA GLU A 285 -33.78 31.79 -7.93
C GLU A 285 -34.20 30.61 -7.04
N ASN A 286 -35.03 30.95 -6.06
CA ASN A 286 -35.74 30.13 -5.09
C ASN A 286 -35.77 28.61 -5.31
N ARG A 287 -35.07 27.87 -4.43
CA ARG A 287 -35.56 26.60 -3.86
C ARG A 287 -34.72 26.22 -2.64
N SER A 288 -35.40 25.82 -1.58
CA SER A 288 -34.91 25.29 -0.31
C SER A 288 -33.93 24.12 -0.47
N ASN A 289 -32.68 24.41 -0.81
CA ASN A 289 -31.68 23.40 -1.15
C ASN A 289 -30.47 23.48 -0.23
N VAL A 290 -30.19 22.35 0.42
CA VAL A 290 -28.98 22.08 1.20
C VAL A 290 -27.75 22.58 0.42
N LYS A 291 -27.01 23.54 0.98
CA LYS A 291 -25.74 24.02 0.41
C LYS A 291 -24.70 22.90 0.48
N VAL A 292 -24.63 22.08 -0.58
CA VAL A 292 -23.57 21.08 -0.73
C VAL A 292 -22.31 21.79 -1.21
N TYR A 293 -21.45 22.20 -0.28
CA TYR A 293 -20.10 22.69 -0.60
C TYR A 293 -19.30 21.58 -1.29
N ARG A 294 -19.18 21.63 -2.61
CA ARG A 294 -18.35 20.69 -3.37
C ARG A 294 -16.91 21.21 -3.39
N ARG A 295 -16.02 20.57 -2.62
CA ARG A 295 -14.58 20.91 -2.61
C ARG A 295 -14.03 20.88 -4.05
N ALA A 296 -13.23 21.90 -4.42
CA ALA A 296 -12.58 21.96 -5.72
C ALA A 296 -11.67 20.74 -5.93
N GLN A 297 -11.73 20.14 -7.12
CA GLN A 297 -11.01 18.90 -7.42
C GLN A 297 -9.57 19.20 -7.83
N LEU A 298 -8.64 18.44 -7.29
CA LEU A 298 -7.22 18.54 -7.65
C LEU A 298 -7.02 17.96 -9.05
N ASN A 299 -6.01 18.45 -9.76
CA ASN A 299 -5.57 17.82 -10.99
C ASN A 299 -4.87 16.48 -10.68
N ALA A 300 -4.79 15.60 -11.67
CA ALA A 300 -4.18 14.28 -11.54
C ALA A 300 -2.78 14.29 -10.89
N PRO A 301 -1.82 15.16 -11.28
CA PRO A 301 -0.51 15.15 -10.64
C PRO A 301 -0.55 15.59 -9.17
N ALA A 302 -1.34 16.59 -8.80
CA ALA A 302 -1.47 17.01 -7.40
C ALA A 302 -2.16 15.94 -6.54
N GLU A 303 -3.17 15.26 -7.07
CA GLU A 303 -3.82 14.14 -6.38
C GLU A 303 -2.86 12.97 -6.17
N LEU A 304 -2.05 12.63 -7.18
CA LEU A 304 -1.02 11.60 -7.07
C LEU A 304 0.08 11.96 -6.06
N ILE A 305 0.55 13.21 -6.04
CA ILE A 305 1.55 13.66 -5.06
C ILE A 305 0.97 13.65 -3.64
N SER A 306 -0.26 14.13 -3.46
CA SER A 306 -0.95 14.07 -2.16
C SER A 306 -1.07 12.62 -1.67
N GLY A 307 -1.53 11.71 -2.53
CA GLY A 307 -1.61 10.28 -2.24
C GLY A 307 -0.25 9.65 -1.91
N ALA A 308 0.81 10.04 -2.63
CA ALA A 308 2.17 9.54 -2.37
C ALA A 308 2.71 9.99 -1.01
N ILE A 309 2.59 11.28 -0.68
CA ILE A 309 3.01 11.84 0.61
C ILE A 309 2.19 11.22 1.76
N ALA A 310 0.87 11.15 1.59
CA ALA A 310 -0.01 10.49 2.55
C ALA A 310 0.40 9.03 2.78
N GLY A 311 0.71 8.29 1.72
CA GLY A 311 1.22 6.92 1.81
C GLY A 311 2.53 6.81 2.60
N LEU A 312 3.49 7.71 2.39
CA LEU A 312 4.77 7.73 3.12
C LEU A 312 4.58 8.03 4.62
N VAL A 313 3.78 9.04 4.96
CA VAL A 313 3.49 9.42 6.36
C VAL A 313 2.72 8.31 7.08
N SER A 314 1.73 7.71 6.41
CA SER A 314 0.94 6.58 6.92
C SER A 314 1.80 5.34 7.17
N GLN A 315 2.70 5.04 6.23
CA GLN A 315 3.64 3.94 6.39
C GLN A 315 4.60 4.22 7.56
N THR A 316 5.12 5.44 7.70
CA THR A 316 6.01 5.81 8.82
C THR A 316 5.34 5.62 10.17
N SER A 317 4.11 6.13 10.32
CA SER A 317 3.39 6.09 11.59
C SER A 317 3.00 4.68 12.04
N SER A 318 2.63 3.81 11.09
CA SER A 318 2.26 2.41 11.36
C SER A 318 3.47 1.46 11.43
N TYR A 319 4.67 1.93 11.07
CA TYR A 319 5.85 1.10 10.93
C TYR A 319 6.32 0.37 12.20
N PRO A 320 6.26 0.96 13.42
CA PRO A 320 6.63 0.25 14.64
C PRO A 320 5.82 -1.04 14.84
N LEU A 321 4.52 -1.01 14.55
CA LEU A 321 3.63 -2.17 14.61
C LEU A 321 3.93 -3.16 13.49
N GLU A 322 4.38 -2.70 12.32
CA GLU A 322 4.87 -3.56 11.24
C GLU A 322 6.10 -4.36 11.68
N VAL A 323 7.08 -3.73 12.35
CA VAL A 323 8.28 -4.42 12.85
C VAL A 323 7.93 -5.42 13.95
N ILE A 324 7.11 -5.02 14.94
CA ILE A 324 6.64 -5.92 16.00
C ILE A 324 5.93 -7.13 15.39
N ARG A 325 5.03 -6.90 14.43
CA ARG A 325 4.34 -7.96 13.69
C ARG A 325 5.33 -8.94 13.06
N ARG A 326 6.35 -8.46 12.34
CA ARG A 326 7.33 -9.36 11.68
C ARG A 326 8.09 -10.21 12.67
N ARG A 327 8.52 -9.64 13.81
CA ARG A 327 9.19 -10.39 14.87
C ARG A 327 8.28 -11.45 15.50
N MET A 328 7.02 -11.14 15.76
CA MET A 328 6.04 -12.10 16.27
C MET A 328 5.75 -13.23 15.27
N GLN A 329 5.72 -12.92 13.97
CA GLN A 329 5.50 -13.92 12.90
C GLN A 329 6.63 -14.95 12.82
N VAL A 330 7.88 -14.55 13.13
CA VAL A 330 9.05 -15.45 13.14
C VAL A 330 9.43 -15.98 14.51
N GLY A 331 8.78 -15.54 15.60
CA GLY A 331 9.20 -15.85 16.98
C GLY A 331 9.40 -17.35 17.24
N GLY A 332 8.59 -18.19 16.58
CA GLY A 332 8.70 -19.64 16.66
C GLY A 332 9.84 -20.30 15.87
N ALA A 333 10.55 -19.54 15.04
CA ALA A 333 11.69 -20.02 14.26
C ALA A 333 13.03 -19.66 14.92
N ILE A 334 13.03 -18.72 15.88
CA ILE A 334 14.23 -18.16 16.51
C ILE A 334 14.25 -18.42 18.02
N GLY A 335 13.08 -18.66 18.63
CA GLY A 335 12.94 -18.83 20.09
C GLY A 335 12.57 -20.25 20.52
N ASP A 336 12.40 -20.36 21.83
CA ASP A 336 11.86 -21.48 22.62
C ASP A 336 10.42 -21.90 22.28
N GLY A 337 9.78 -21.27 21.28
CA GLY A 337 8.37 -21.48 20.94
C GLY A 337 7.41 -20.57 21.72
N HIS A 338 7.92 -19.68 22.59
CA HIS A 338 7.08 -18.78 23.38
C HIS A 338 6.32 -17.77 22.50
N ARG A 339 5.04 -17.56 22.80
CA ARG A 339 4.22 -16.55 22.11
C ARG A 339 4.50 -15.18 22.69
N LEU A 340 5.44 -14.48 22.09
CA LEU A 340 5.77 -13.10 22.45
C LEU A 340 4.52 -12.21 22.37
N THR A 341 4.26 -11.48 23.45
CA THR A 341 3.23 -10.42 23.43
C THR A 341 3.74 -9.20 22.66
N ILE A 342 2.83 -8.29 22.30
CA ILE A 342 3.20 -7.01 21.64
C ILE A 342 4.16 -6.22 22.55
N ALA A 343 3.83 -6.11 23.84
CA ALA A 343 4.62 -5.34 24.80
C ALA A 343 6.01 -5.96 25.03
N GLU A 344 6.08 -7.29 25.15
CA GLU A 344 7.35 -7.99 25.29
C GLU A 344 8.22 -7.84 24.04
N THR A 345 7.63 -7.99 22.85
CA THR A 345 8.35 -7.79 21.57
C THR A 345 8.87 -6.36 21.47
N ALA A 346 8.05 -5.37 21.81
CA ALA A 346 8.44 -3.96 21.81
C ALA A 346 9.58 -3.69 22.79
N ARG A 347 9.51 -4.24 24.01
CA ARG A 347 10.59 -4.14 25.01
C ARG A 347 11.89 -4.76 24.50
N ARG A 348 11.84 -5.94 23.88
CA ARG A 348 13.02 -6.58 23.26
C ARG A 348 13.64 -5.70 22.17
N ILE A 349 12.82 -5.14 21.27
CA ILE A 349 13.31 -4.21 20.23
C ILE A 349 14.00 -2.99 20.86
N TRP A 350 13.38 -2.39 21.88
CA TRP A 350 13.91 -1.23 22.57
C TRP A 350 15.25 -1.53 23.25
N LEU A 351 15.37 -2.67 23.92
CA LEU A 351 16.61 -3.08 24.58
C LEU A 351 17.74 -3.43 23.59
N GLU A 352 17.42 -4.01 22.43
CA GLU A 352 18.42 -4.37 21.42
C GLU A 352 18.97 -3.16 20.66
N ARG A 353 18.12 -2.20 20.26
CA ARG A 353 18.45 -1.14 19.30
C ARG A 353 17.81 0.22 19.57
N GLY A 354 17.13 0.37 20.70
CA GLY A 354 16.37 1.57 21.03
C GLY A 354 15.31 1.90 19.98
N TRP A 355 15.06 3.20 19.80
CA TRP A 355 14.05 3.70 18.88
C TRP A 355 14.31 3.31 17.41
N ARG A 356 15.58 3.23 16.99
CA ARG A 356 15.96 2.88 15.60
C ARG A 356 15.55 1.46 15.24
N GLY A 357 15.43 0.57 16.23
CA GLY A 357 14.96 -0.80 16.07
C GLY A 357 13.56 -0.89 15.46
N PHE A 358 12.68 0.07 15.77
CA PHE A 358 11.31 0.10 15.25
C PHE A 358 11.21 0.56 13.80
N PHE A 359 12.28 1.11 13.23
CA PHE A 359 12.31 1.67 11.86
C PHE A 359 13.26 0.91 10.92
N VAL A 360 13.72 -0.27 11.34
CA VAL A 360 14.61 -1.12 10.54
C VAL A 360 13.92 -1.57 9.25
N GLY A 361 14.51 -1.20 8.11
CA GLY A 361 14.03 -1.57 6.78
C GLY A 361 12.99 -0.62 6.16
N LEU A 362 12.72 0.54 6.79
CA LEU A 362 11.71 1.50 6.32
C LEU A 362 12.08 2.05 4.94
N THR A 363 13.35 2.37 4.73
CA THR A 363 13.90 2.88 3.47
C THR A 363 13.69 1.91 2.30
N ILE A 364 13.84 0.60 2.52
CA ILE A 364 13.53 -0.44 1.52
C ILE A 364 12.06 -0.35 1.12
N GLY A 365 11.19 -0.05 2.09
CA GLY A 365 9.78 0.18 1.88
C GLY A 365 9.49 1.34 0.93
N TYR A 366 10.23 2.44 1.00
CA TYR A 366 10.04 3.60 0.12
C TYR A 366 10.58 3.34 -1.28
N VAL A 367 11.82 2.86 -1.37
CA VAL A 367 12.49 2.67 -2.67
C VAL A 367 11.74 1.69 -3.55
N LYS A 368 11.18 0.61 -2.97
CA LYS A 368 10.48 -0.41 -3.76
C LYS A 368 9.15 0.07 -4.35
N VAL A 369 8.55 1.16 -3.84
CA VAL A 369 7.24 1.63 -4.32
C VAL A 369 7.31 2.04 -5.79
N ILE A 370 8.37 2.75 -6.18
CA ILE A 370 8.53 3.26 -7.55
C ILE A 370 8.53 2.12 -8.59
N PRO A 371 9.44 1.13 -8.54
CA PRO A 371 9.46 0.03 -9.51
C PRO A 371 8.21 -0.86 -9.41
N MET A 372 7.64 -1.04 -8.22
CA MET A 372 6.40 -1.80 -8.04
C MET A 372 5.23 -1.15 -8.80
N VAL A 373 5.03 0.15 -8.60
CA VAL A 373 3.93 0.91 -9.21
C VAL A 373 4.14 1.01 -10.72
N ALA A 374 5.36 1.35 -11.18
CA ALA A 374 5.69 1.42 -12.61
C ALA A 374 5.43 0.10 -13.34
N THR A 375 5.87 -1.02 -12.76
CA THR A 375 5.64 -2.36 -13.33
C THR A 375 4.16 -2.70 -13.34
N SER A 376 3.43 -2.41 -12.25
CA SER A 376 2.01 -2.69 -12.15
C SER A 376 1.21 -1.96 -13.24
N PHE A 377 1.47 -0.67 -13.44
CA PHE A 377 0.79 0.10 -14.49
C PHE A 377 1.14 -0.42 -15.88
N TYR A 378 2.42 -0.63 -16.17
CA TYR A 378 2.85 -1.14 -17.47
C TYR A 378 2.20 -2.48 -17.82
N VAL A 379 2.25 -3.44 -16.88
CA VAL A 379 1.68 -4.78 -17.10
C VAL A 379 0.15 -4.73 -17.16
N TYR A 380 -0.49 -3.89 -16.36
CA TYR A 380 -1.94 -3.72 -16.40
C TYR A 380 -2.40 -3.19 -17.76
N GLU A 381 -1.77 -2.12 -18.26
CA GLU A 381 -2.06 -1.57 -19.58
C GLU A 381 -1.87 -2.61 -20.67
N ARG A 382 -0.72 -3.31 -20.70
CA ARG A 382 -0.46 -4.37 -21.68
C ARG A 382 -1.44 -5.54 -21.58
N SER A 383 -1.82 -5.93 -20.37
CA SER A 383 -2.77 -7.02 -20.15
C SER A 383 -4.17 -6.66 -20.64
N LYS A 384 -4.59 -5.41 -20.53
CA LYS A 384 -5.87 -4.95 -21.10
C LYS A 384 -5.91 -5.11 -22.61
N TRP A 385 -4.84 -4.72 -23.30
CA TRP A 385 -4.71 -4.91 -24.76
C TRP A 385 -4.75 -6.39 -25.14
N LEU A 386 -4.02 -7.25 -24.42
CA LEU A 386 -3.99 -8.69 -24.68
C LEU A 386 -5.35 -9.38 -24.44
N LEU A 387 -6.12 -8.92 -23.46
CA LEU A 387 -7.45 -9.47 -23.14
C LEU A 387 -8.60 -8.83 -23.94
N GLY A 388 -8.28 -7.94 -24.90
CA GLY A 388 -9.26 -7.28 -25.76
C GLY A 388 -10.16 -6.29 -25.01
N ILE A 389 -9.69 -5.74 -23.88
CA ILE A 389 -10.41 -4.75 -23.05
C ILE A 389 -9.69 -3.38 -23.02
N GLY A 390 -8.68 -3.21 -23.89
CA GLY A 390 -7.76 -2.08 -23.96
C GLY A 390 -8.26 -0.86 -24.71
#